data_AF-A0A2G5ZDI6-F1
#
_entry.id   AF-A0A2G5ZDI6-F1
#
_cell.length_a   1.000
_cell.length_b   1.000
_cell.length_c   1.000
_cell.angle_alpha   90.00
_cell.angle_beta   90.00
_cell.angle_gamma   90.00
#
_symmetry.space_group_name_H-M   'P 1'
#
loop_
_entity.id
_entity.type
_entity.pdbx_description
1 polymer ?
#
loop_
_entity_poly.entity_id
_entity_poly.type
_entity_poly.pdbx_seq_one_letter_code
_entity_poly.pdbx_strand_id
1 'polypeptide(L)' 'MKNTNIGLVLVLSSALIYGSALISASIYSLTLGGVDGQGWNSNYGVFGTALLKVGFIPLIISILLVITGIRFLVTEDRKA' A
#
# COMPACT_ATOMS: atom_id res chain seq x y z
N MET A 1 8.48 -23.61 -11.66
CA MET A 1 9.25 -22.35 -11.88
C MET A 1 8.40 -21.16 -12.32
N LYS A 2 7.52 -21.28 -13.32
CA LYS A 2 6.72 -20.13 -13.83
C LYS A 2 5.86 -19.47 -12.74
N ASN A 3 5.19 -20.28 -11.90
CA ASN A 3 4.34 -19.76 -10.83
C ASN A 3 5.15 -19.10 -9.71
N THR A 4 6.36 -19.61 -9.42
CA THR A 4 7.28 -19.00 -8.45
C THR A 4 7.67 -17.59 -8.86
N ASN A 5 8.08 -17.40 -10.11
CA ASN A 5 8.48 -16.09 -10.63
C ASN A 5 7.30 -15.11 -10.62
N ILE A 6 6.11 -15.55 -11.04
CA ILE A 6 4.89 -14.73 -10.96
C ILE A 6 4.58 -14.36 -9.51
N GLY A 7 4.64 -15.32 -8.59
CA GLY A 7 4.41 -15.10 -7.16
C GLY A 7 5.36 -14.07 -6.56
N LEU A 8 6.66 -14.19 -6.84
CA LEU A 8 7.68 -13.25 -6.37
C LEU A 8 7.47 -11.83 -6.93
N VAL A 9 7.17 -11.70 -8.23
CA VAL A 9 6.89 -10.40 -8.85
C VAL A 9 5.65 -9.76 -8.22
N LEU A 10 4.59 -10.52 -7.97
CA LEU A 10 3.37 -10.02 -7.32
C LEU A 10 3.64 -9.54 -5.88
N VAL A 11 4.42 -10.30 -5.10
CA VAL A 11 4.79 -9.91 -3.72
C VAL A 11 5.67 -8.66 -3.72
N LEU A 12 6.67 -8.59 -4.60
CA LEU A 12 7.52 -7.41 -4.73
C LEU A 12 6.71 -6.18 -5.16
N SER A 13 5.82 -6.33 -6.14
CA SER A 13 4.96 -5.25 -6.61
C SER A 13 4.02 -4.75 -5.51
N SER A 14 3.45 -5.68 -4.72
CA SER A 14 2.64 -5.37 -3.54
C SER A 14 3.40 -4.50 -2.55
N ALA A 15 4.65 -4.86 -2.22
CA ALA A 15 5.48 -4.11 -1.28
C ALA A 15 5.82 -2.71 -1.80
N LEU A 16 6.13 -2.57 -3.09
CA LEU A 16 6.40 -1.27 -3.72
C LEU A 16 5.16 -0.36 -3.70
N ILE A 17 3.99 -0.90 -4.02
CA ILE A 17 2.72 -0.15 -4.01
C ILE A 17 2.34 0.26 -2.58
N TYR A 18 2.54 -0.63 -1.60
CA TYR A 18 2.31 -0.30 -0.20
C TYR A 18 3.21 0.84 0.28
N GLY A 19 4.52 0.73 -0.02
CA GLY A 19 5.49 1.75 0.34
C GLY A 19 5.19 3.10 -0.30
N SER A 20 4.83 3.12 -1.59
CA SER A 20 4.49 4.37 -2.28
C SER A 20 3.21 5.01 -1.73
N ALA A 21 2.22 4.22 -1.31
CA ALA A 21 1.02 4.70 -0.65
C ALA A 21 1.33 5.37 0.70
N LEU A 22 2.22 4.78 1.50
CA LEU A 22 2.67 5.37 2.77
C LEU A 22 3.45 6.66 2.57
N ILE A 23 4.36 6.70 1.60
CA ILE A 23 5.12 7.91 1.25
C ILE A 23 4.14 9.01 0.83
N SER A 24 3.19 8.70 -0.04
CA SER A 24 2.18 9.67 -0.52
C SER A 24 1.31 10.18 0.61
N ALA A 25 0.85 9.30 1.51
CA ALA A 25 0.09 9.69 2.70
C ALA A 25 0.91 10.62 3.63
N SER A 26 2.21 10.37 3.76
CA SER A 26 3.12 11.20 4.57
C SER A 26 3.30 12.60 3.96
N ILE A 27 3.48 12.70 2.64
CA ILE A 27 3.57 13.99 1.93
C ILE A 27 2.25 14.75 2.03
N TYR A 28 1.12 14.07 1.78
CA TYR A 28 -0.20 14.67 1.89
C TYR A 28 -0.45 15.21 3.31
N SER A 29 -0.06 14.44 4.32
CA SER A 29 -0.12 14.85 5.72
C SER A 29 0.66 16.13 5.99
N LEU A 30 1.89 16.23 5.45
CA LEU A 30 2.73 17.41 5.57
C LEU A 30 2.10 18.63 4.89
N THR A 31 1.52 18.46 3.69
CA THR A 31 0.88 19.57 2.96
C THR A 31 -0.34 20.14 3.70
N LEU A 32 -1.06 19.31 4.45
CA LEU A 32 -2.19 19.76 5.28
C LEU A 32 -1.75 20.47 6.56
N GLY A 33 -0.54 20.21 7.06
CA GLY A 33 0.00 20.80 8.28
C GLY A 33 0.88 22.04 8.09
N GLY A 34 1.11 22.49 6.85
CA GLY A 34 1.96 23.64 6.52
C GLY A 34 1.34 25.02 6.82
N VAL A 35 2.11 26.09 6.62
CA VAL A 35 1.79 27.49 6.99
C VAL A 35 0.53 28.05 6.29
N ASP A 36 0.17 27.51 5.11
CA ASP A 36 -1.09 27.82 4.39
C ASP A 36 -2.22 26.81 4.69
N GLY A 37 -1.93 25.78 5.50
CA GLY A 37 -2.83 24.71 5.89
C GLY A 37 -3.59 25.07 7.16
N GLN A 38 -4.92 25.09 7.08
CA GLN A 38 -5.85 25.38 8.18
C GLN A 38 -5.61 24.44 9.38
N GLY A 39 -4.70 24.87 10.26
CA GLY A 39 -3.97 24.06 11.23
C GLY A 39 -4.79 23.03 11.99
N TRP A 40 -4.16 21.88 12.26
CA TRP A 40 -4.53 20.80 13.19
C TRP A 40 -6.00 20.77 13.65
N ASN A 41 -6.95 20.79 12.71
CA ASN A 41 -8.35 20.68 13.06
C ASN A 41 -8.65 19.22 13.39
N SER A 42 -9.05 18.95 14.62
CA SER A 42 -9.34 17.61 15.14
C SER A 42 -10.50 16.90 14.42
N ASN A 43 -11.35 17.61 13.67
CA ASN A 43 -12.35 17.02 12.77
C ASN A 43 -11.73 16.50 11.44
N TYR A 44 -10.51 16.93 11.11
CA TYR A 44 -9.76 16.58 9.89
C TYR A 44 -8.43 15.87 10.22
N GLY A 45 -8.35 15.23 11.38
CA GLY A 45 -7.13 14.61 11.92
C GLY A 45 -6.30 13.88 10.87
N VAL A 46 -5.06 14.35 10.70
CA VAL A 46 -4.12 13.98 9.65
C VAL A 46 -3.72 12.50 9.74
N PHE A 47 -3.57 12.00 10.96
CA PHE A 47 -3.22 10.62 11.26
C PHE A 47 -4.45 9.71 11.15
N GLY A 48 -4.66 9.17 9.95
CA GLY A 48 -5.71 8.19 9.63
C GLY A 48 -6.49 8.57 8.37
N THR A 49 -6.91 9.83 8.25
CA THR A 49 -7.63 10.30 7.05
C THR A 49 -6.73 10.47 5.84
N ALA A 50 -5.47 10.86 6.01
CA ALA A 50 -4.53 11.01 4.90
C ALA A 50 -4.26 9.68 4.17
N LEU A 51 -4.06 8.61 4.95
CA LEU A 51 -3.86 7.26 4.42
C LEU A 51 -5.13 6.74 3.74
N LEU A 52 -6.31 7.02 4.28
CA LEU A 52 -7.57 6.65 3.63
C LEU A 52 -7.86 7.48 2.37
N LYS A 53 -7.52 8.77 2.33
CA LYS A 53 -7.77 9.61 1.17
C LYS A 53 -6.85 9.31 -0.01
N VAL A 54 -5.56 9.08 0.26
CA VAL A 54 -4.54 8.95 -0.80
C VAL A 54 -4.11 7.50 -0.99
N GLY A 55 -4.16 6.69 0.07
CA GLY A 55 -3.66 5.31 0.06
C GLY A 55 -4.73 4.24 -0.12
N PHE A 56 -6.03 4.51 -0.01
CA PHE A 56 -7.06 3.45 0.02
C PHE A 56 -7.03 2.52 -1.20
N ILE A 57 -7.04 3.07 -2.42
CA ILE A 57 -6.97 2.26 -3.65
C ILE A 57 -5.62 1.52 -3.76
N PRO A 58 -4.46 2.19 -3.64
CA PRO A 58 -3.17 1.49 -3.62
C PRO A 58 -3.06 0.38 -2.59
N LEU A 59 -3.59 0.58 -1.38
CA LEU A 59 -3.56 -0.40 -0.29
C LEU A 59 -4.40 -1.64 -0.63
N ILE A 60 -5.59 -1.47 -1.19
CA ILE A 60 -6.42 -2.59 -1.65
C ILE A 60 -5.68 -3.39 -2.72
N ILE A 61 -5.09 -2.71 -3.71
CA ILE A 61 -4.32 -3.36 -4.78
C ILE A 61 -3.14 -4.13 -4.18
N SER A 62 -2.39 -3.51 -3.27
CA SER A 62 -1.27 -4.15 -2.59
C SER A 62 -1.69 -5.42 -1.84
N ILE A 63 -2.80 -5.40 -1.10
CA ILE A 63 -3.32 -6.56 -0.38
C ILE A 63 -3.71 -7.68 -1.35
N LEU A 64 -4.45 -7.36 -2.41
CA LEU A 64 -4.86 -8.34 -3.42
C LEU A 64 -3.65 -8.99 -4.10
N LEU A 65 -2.62 -8.20 -4.42
CA LEU A 65 -1.38 -8.69 -5.01
C LEU A 65 -0.62 -9.62 -4.06
N VAL A 66 -0.54 -9.30 -2.77
CA VAL A 66 0.17 -10.15 -1.78
C VAL A 66 -0.56 -11.48 -1.59
N ILE A 67 -1.89 -11.46 -1.48
CA ILE A 67 -2.71 -12.68 -1.34
C ILE A 67 -2.53 -13.57 -2.57
N THR A 68 -2.60 -12.97 -3.75
CA THR A 68 -2.46 -13.69 -5.03
C THR A 68 -1.04 -14.22 -5.20
N GLY A 69 -0.02 -13.43 -4.87
CA GLY A 69 1.40 -13.83 -4.92
C GLY A 69 1.70 -15.00 -3.99
N ILE A 70 1.25 -14.93 -2.73
CA ILE A 70 1.40 -16.03 -1.75
C ILE A 70 0.68 -17.29 -2.25
N ARG A 71 -0.53 -17.17 -2.82
CA ARG A 71 -1.24 -18.32 -3.40
C ARG A 71 -0.42 -19.02 -4.48
N PHE A 72 0.22 -18.26 -5.39
CA PHE A 72 1.08 -18.84 -6.43
C PHE A 72 2.31 -19.54 -5.85
N LEU A 73 2.96 -18.95 -4.84
CA LEU A 73 4.12 -19.54 -4.17
C LEU A 73 3.77 -20.84 -3.46
N VAL A 74 2.71 -20.84 -2.64
CA VAL A 74 2.26 -22.02 -1.90
C VAL A 74 1.74 -23.13 -2.82
N THR A 75 1.08 -22.78 -3.92
CA THR A 75 0.58 -23.77 -4.87
C THR A 75 1.71 -24.46 -5.63
N GLU A 76 2.81 -23.76 -5.91
CA GLU A 76 3.97 -24.36 -6.53
C GLU A 76 4.73 -25.27 -5.55
N ASP A 77 4.93 -24.82 -4.31
CA ASP A 77 5.59 -25.60 -3.26
C ASP A 77 4.87 -26.93 -3.00
N ARG A 78 3.54 -26.92 -2.97
CA ARG A 78 2.72 -28.15 -2.82
C ARG A 78 2.79 -29.12 -4.00
N LYS A 79 3.28 -28.68 -5.16
CA LYS A 79 3.39 -29.51 -6.38
C LYS A 79 4.79 -30.09 -6.58
N ALA A 80 5.79 -29.56 -5.88
CA ALA A 80 7.17 -30.03 -5.89
C ALA A 80 7.34 -31.25 -4.97
#